data_AF-A0A6A2WCB7-F1
#
_entry.id   AF-A0A6A2WCB7-F1
#
_cell.length_a   1.000
_cell.length_b   1.000
_cell.length_c   1.000
_cell.angle_alpha   90.00
_cell.angle_beta   90.00
_cell.angle_gamma   90.00
#
_symmetry.space_group_name_H-M   'P 1'
#
loop_
_entity.id
_entity.type
_entity.pdbx_description
1 polymer ?
#
loop_
_entity_poly.entity_id
_entity_poly.type
_entity_poly.pdbx_seq_one_letter_code
_entity_poly.pdbx_strand_id
1 'polypeptide(L)'
;MEFIIGLPKIDGLSSIMVMVDRFLKYAMFILASKFSYNLQRSEVKNQSPFKIMTGQQSLTPNTVVTKYDGSNPASHKFSKEWQEHHELAHACLHKAEKRTKNWANQKRRDVNFEIGDLVPAKLATVLCNIDVHKGLVQRYEGPF
;
A
#
# COMPACT_ATOMS: atom_id res chain seq x y z
N MET A 1 39.83 -4.88 -0.44
CA MET A 1 38.45 -4.94 0.05
C MET A 1 37.65 -3.94 -0.75
N GLU A 2 36.88 -4.40 -1.73
CA GLU A 2 36.00 -3.54 -2.53
C GLU A 2 34.66 -3.45 -1.79
N PHE A 3 34.43 -2.35 -1.08
CA PHE A 3 33.13 -2.07 -0.51
C PHE A 3 32.21 -1.60 -1.65
N ILE A 4 31.03 -2.19 -1.79
CA ILE A 4 29.99 -1.66 -2.67
C ILE A 4 29.49 -0.35 -2.02
N ILE A 5 30.01 0.79 -2.47
CA ILE A 5 29.77 2.13 -1.87
C ILE A 5 28.41 2.72 -2.28
N GLY A 6 27.61 2.02 -3.07
CA GLY A 6 26.23 2.43 -3.31
C GLY A 6 25.55 1.54 -4.34
N LEU A 7 24.31 1.15 -4.03
CA LEU A 7 23.45 0.50 -5.01
C LEU A 7 22.89 1.56 -5.98
N PRO A 8 22.80 1.27 -7.28
CA PRO A 8 22.19 2.19 -8.25
C PRO A 8 20.72 2.42 -7.88
N LYS A 9 20.28 3.68 -7.87
CA LYS A 9 18.85 4.01 -7.72
C LYS A 9 18.12 3.59 -8.99
N ILE A 10 17.09 2.77 -8.86
CA ILE A 10 16.20 2.38 -9.97
C ILE A 10 14.91 3.17 -9.79
N ASP A 11 14.54 4.02 -10.75
CA ASP A 11 13.35 4.89 -10.70
C ASP A 11 13.24 5.75 -9.42
N GLY A 12 14.38 6.21 -8.89
CA GLY A 12 14.43 6.99 -7.64
C GLY A 12 14.27 6.17 -6.35
N LEU A 13 14.04 4.85 -6.44
CA LEU A 13 13.99 3.95 -5.30
C LEU A 13 15.41 3.51 -4.90
N SER A 14 15.76 3.71 -3.64
CA SER A 14 17.07 3.36 -3.07
C SER A 14 17.11 2.01 -2.36
N SER A 15 15.97 1.35 -2.20
CA SER A 15 15.86 0.09 -1.45
C SER A 15 15.63 -1.09 -2.38
N ILE A 16 16.69 -1.86 -2.61
CA ILE A 16 16.67 -3.11 -3.36
C ILE A 16 16.73 -4.26 -2.36
N MET A 17 15.82 -5.21 -2.48
CA MET A 17 15.84 -6.46 -1.74
C MET A 17 16.56 -7.52 -2.56
N VAL A 18 17.52 -8.21 -1.94
CA VAL A 18 18.24 -9.32 -2.56
C VAL A 18 17.60 -10.63 -2.11
N MET A 19 16.96 -11.33 -3.04
CA MET A 19 16.46 -12.68 -2.80
C MET A 19 17.53 -13.67 -3.23
N VAL A 20 18.13 -14.36 -2.26
CA VAL A 20 19.14 -15.39 -2.52
C VAL A 20 18.44 -16.75 -2.50
N ASP A 21 18.44 -17.45 -3.63
CA ASP A 21 17.94 -18.81 -3.69
C ASP A 21 19.03 -19.78 -3.22
N ARG A 22 18.76 -20.46 -2.09
CA ARG A 22 19.66 -21.46 -1.51
C ARG A 22 19.92 -22.63 -2.46
N PHE A 23 18.96 -23.00 -3.30
CA PHE A 23 19.04 -24.14 -4.20
C PHE A 23 19.61 -23.78 -5.57
N LEU A 24 19.25 -22.60 -6.11
CA LEU A 24 19.65 -22.21 -7.46
C LEU A 24 20.99 -21.43 -7.53
N LYS A 25 21.60 -21.03 -6.39
CA LYS A 25 22.83 -20.21 -6.33
C LYS A 25 22.74 -18.86 -7.06
N TYR A 26 21.54 -18.40 -7.40
CA TYR A 26 21.30 -17.08 -7.97
C TYR A 26 20.81 -16.10 -6.91
N ALA A 27 21.21 -14.85 -7.07
CA ALA A 27 20.68 -13.72 -6.31
C ALA A 27 19.86 -12.83 -7.24
N MET A 28 18.59 -12.61 -6.89
CA MET A 28 17.68 -11.75 -7.64
C MET A 28 17.46 -10.43 -6.91
N PHE A 29 17.66 -9.33 -7.62
CA PHE A 29 17.43 -7.98 -7.11
C PHE A 29 15.99 -7.58 -7.41
N ILE A 30 15.20 -7.33 -6.38
CA ILE A 30 13.80 -6.93 -6.49
C ILE A 30 13.63 -5.58 -5.79
N LEU A 31 12.84 -4.69 -6.37
CA LEU A 31 12.45 -3.45 -5.68
C LEU A 31 11.69 -3.78 -4.40
N ALA A 32 12.12 -3.22 -3.27
CA ALA A 32 11.49 -3.47 -1.97
C ALA A 32 10.01 -3.05 -1.95
N SER A 33 9.63 -2.02 -2.69
CA SER A 33 8.25 -1.57 -2.87
C SER A 33 7.36 -2.65 -3.51
N LYS A 34 7.85 -3.27 -4.59
CA LYS A 34 7.16 -4.34 -5.31
C LYS A 34 6.99 -5.58 -4.44
N PHE A 35 8.03 -5.93 -3.68
CA PHE A 35 7.97 -7.05 -2.74
C PHE A 35 6.97 -6.79 -1.60
N SER A 36 7.02 -5.60 -1.01
CA SER A 36 6.11 -5.17 0.08
C SER A 36 4.64 -5.22 -0.35
N TYR A 37 4.32 -4.67 -1.53
CA TYR A 37 2.94 -4.69 -2.05
C TYR A 37 2.40 -6.11 -2.22
N ASN A 38 3.21 -7.02 -2.80
CA ASN A 38 2.78 -8.40 -3.04
C ASN A 38 2.61 -9.21 -1.75
N LEU A 39 3.31 -8.83 -0.68
CA LEU A 39 3.18 -9.41 0.65
C LEU A 39 2.01 -8.85 1.46
N GLN A 40 1.60 -7.62 1.19
CA GLN A 40 0.55 -6.95 1.95
C GLN A 40 -0.77 -7.71 1.83
N ARG A 41 -1.41 -7.90 2.97
CA ARG A 41 -2.71 -8.58 3.07
C ARG A 41 -3.81 -7.58 2.77
N SER A 42 -4.70 -7.91 1.84
CA SER A 42 -5.91 -7.12 1.63
C SER A 42 -6.87 -7.29 2.81
N GLU A 43 -7.54 -6.21 3.22
CA GLU A 43 -8.53 -6.28 4.30
C GLU A 43 -9.74 -7.13 3.90
N VAL A 44 -10.17 -7.03 2.64
CA VAL A 44 -11.37 -7.72 2.13
C VAL A 44 -11.21 -9.24 2.12
N LYS A 45 -10.11 -9.75 1.54
CA LYS A 45 -9.90 -11.20 1.37
C LYS A 45 -9.05 -11.81 2.47
N ASN A 46 -8.47 -10.99 3.35
CA ASN A 46 -7.48 -11.38 4.33
C ASN A 46 -6.43 -12.32 3.70
N GLN A 47 -5.96 -11.98 2.49
CA GLN A 47 -4.93 -12.71 1.74
C GLN A 47 -4.07 -11.72 0.96
N SER A 48 -2.79 -12.06 0.79
CA SER A 48 -1.85 -11.29 -0.02
C SER A 48 -1.91 -11.74 -1.49
N PRO A 49 -1.67 -10.85 -2.46
CA PRO A 49 -1.57 -11.22 -3.87
C PRO A 49 -0.60 -12.38 -4.10
N PHE A 50 0.52 -12.40 -3.38
CA PHE A 50 1.49 -13.50 -3.43
C PHE A 50 0.84 -14.84 -3.02
N LYS A 51 0.13 -14.87 -1.89
CA LYS A 51 -0.55 -16.09 -1.40
C LYS A 51 -1.64 -16.56 -2.36
N ILE A 52 -2.35 -15.65 -3.02
CA ILE A 52 -3.37 -16.01 -4.02
C ILE A 52 -2.70 -16.70 -5.22
N MET A 53 -1.55 -16.19 -5.66
CA MET A 53 -0.84 -16.71 -6.83
C MET A 53 -0.14 -18.05 -6.55
N THR A 54 0.56 -18.17 -5.43
CA THR A 54 1.46 -19.31 -5.15
C THR A 54 0.86 -20.32 -4.17
N GLY A 55 -0.27 -20.01 -3.55
CA GLY A 55 -0.86 -20.81 -2.46
C GLY A 55 -0.07 -20.76 -1.14
N GLN A 56 1.17 -20.24 -1.14
CA GLN A 56 2.05 -20.16 0.01
C GLN A 56 2.38 -18.71 0.36
N GLN A 57 2.37 -18.37 1.65
CA GLN A 57 2.89 -17.08 2.09
C GLN A 57 4.41 -17.21 2.28
N SER A 58 5.19 -16.31 1.68
CA SER A 58 6.63 -16.26 1.90
C SER A 58 6.96 -15.92 3.35
N LEU A 59 8.10 -16.43 3.84
CA LEU A 59 8.59 -16.15 5.19
C LEU A 59 9.02 -14.68 5.27
N THR A 60 8.25 -13.87 5.99
CA THR A 60 8.61 -12.48 6.28
C THR A 60 9.38 -12.40 7.58
N PRO A 61 10.22 -11.36 7.79
CA PRO A 61 10.92 -11.14 9.05
C PRO A 61 9.96 -11.20 10.25
N ASN A 62 8.76 -10.62 10.14
CA ASN A 62 7.73 -10.67 11.19
C ASN A 62 7.26 -12.11 11.52
N THR A 63 7.22 -13.02 10.54
CA THR A 63 6.90 -14.45 10.78
C THR A 63 8.08 -15.26 11.33
N VAL A 64 9.31 -14.77 11.15
CA VAL A 64 10.51 -15.38 11.74
C VAL A 64 10.68 -14.93 13.19
N VAL A 65 10.40 -13.65 13.47
CA VAL A 65 10.43 -13.05 14.80
C VAL A 65 9.51 -13.78 15.78
N THR A 66 8.29 -14.14 15.37
CA THR A 66 7.34 -14.87 16.23
C THR A 66 7.74 -16.32 16.53
N LYS A 67 8.73 -16.87 15.82
CA LYS A 67 9.22 -18.25 15.98
C LYS A 67 10.66 -18.31 16.52
N TYR A 68 11.25 -17.19 16.89
CA TYR A 68 12.63 -17.17 17.35
C TYR A 68 12.73 -17.75 18.77
N ASP A 69 13.08 -19.03 18.86
CA ASP A 69 13.44 -19.75 20.09
C ASP A 69 14.98 -19.87 20.23
N GLY A 70 15.71 -18.93 19.64
CA GLY A 70 17.16 -18.98 19.58
C GLY A 70 17.83 -18.55 20.88
N SER A 71 18.89 -19.25 21.27
CA SER A 71 19.63 -19.04 22.53
C SER A 71 20.34 -17.68 22.66
N ASN A 72 20.51 -16.92 21.57
CA ASN A 72 21.20 -15.61 21.61
C ASN A 72 20.29 -14.49 22.16
N PRO A 73 20.62 -13.87 23.31
CA PRO A 73 19.82 -12.81 23.92
C PRO A 73 19.80 -11.50 23.11
N ALA A 74 20.86 -11.19 22.35
CA ALA A 74 20.94 -9.96 21.56
C ALA A 74 19.94 -9.97 20.38
N SER A 75 19.82 -11.12 19.70
CA SER A 75 18.87 -11.31 18.61
C SER A 75 17.42 -11.29 19.10
N HIS A 76 17.15 -11.82 20.29
CA HIS A 76 15.83 -11.74 20.90
C HIS A 76 15.42 -10.30 21.22
N LYS A 77 16.32 -9.53 21.84
CA LYS A 77 16.10 -8.10 22.12
C LYS A 77 15.79 -7.31 20.84
N PHE A 78 16.61 -7.48 19.80
CA PHE A 78 16.41 -6.83 18.51
C PHE A 78 15.06 -7.19 17.88
N SER A 79 14.69 -8.47 17.89
CA SER A 79 13.43 -8.96 17.32
C SER A 79 12.22 -8.37 18.04
N LYS A 80 12.29 -8.24 19.38
CA LYS A 80 11.25 -7.61 20.19
C LYS A 80 11.11 -6.12 19.90
N GLU A 81 12.22 -5.38 19.89
CA GLU A 81 12.24 -3.94 19.55
C GLU A 81 11.66 -3.69 18.16
N TRP A 82 12.04 -4.52 17.18
CA TRP A 82 11.48 -4.47 15.83
C TRP A 82 9.97 -4.63 15.81
N GLN A 83 9.44 -5.62 16.55
CA GLN A 83 8.01 -5.87 16.65
C GLN A 83 7.26 -4.69 17.27
N GLU A 84 7.79 -4.12 18.36
CA GLU A 84 7.21 -2.95 19.03
C GLU A 84 7.15 -1.73 18.09
N HIS A 85 8.22 -1.47 17.35
CA HIS A 85 8.25 -0.39 16.35
C HIS A 85 7.26 -0.62 15.21
N HIS A 86 7.14 -1.86 14.73
CA HIS A 86 6.19 -2.21 13.69
C HIS A 86 4.74 -1.97 14.13
N GLU A 87 4.39 -2.41 15.34
CA GLU A 87 3.06 -2.22 15.93
C GLU A 87 2.73 -0.74 16.13
N LEU A 88 3.69 0.06 16.62
CA LEU A 88 3.54 1.50 16.78
C LEU A 88 3.29 2.20 15.43
N ALA A 89 4.05 1.83 14.40
CA ALA A 89 3.86 2.36 13.05
C ALA A 89 2.48 2.01 12.49
N HIS A 90 2.03 0.77 12.65
CA HIS A 90 0.69 0.32 12.25
C HIS A 90 -0.41 1.10 12.97
N ALA A 91 -0.29 1.28 14.29
CA ALA A 91 -1.26 2.06 15.07
C ALA A 91 -1.34 3.52 14.59
N CYS A 92 -0.20 4.14 14.26
CA CYS A 92 -0.14 5.48 13.72
C CYS A 92 -0.85 5.59 12.36
N LEU A 93 -0.57 4.64 11.45
CA LEU A 93 -1.20 4.57 10.13
C LEU A 93 -2.73 4.38 10.24
N HIS A 94 -3.19 3.46 11.08
CA HIS A 94 -4.63 3.26 11.30
C HIS A 94 -5.31 4.50 11.89
N LYS A 95 -4.62 5.25 12.77
CA LYS A 95 -5.13 6.51 13.29
C LYS A 95 -5.23 7.58 12.19
N ALA A 96 -4.23 7.67 11.33
CA ALA A 96 -4.24 8.58 10.18
C ALA A 96 -5.36 8.23 9.19
N GLU A 97 -5.53 6.95 8.87
CA GLU A 97 -6.59 6.46 8.00
C GLU A 97 -7.98 6.80 8.53
N LYS A 98 -8.24 6.54 9.82
CA LYS A 98 -9.49 6.91 10.49
C LYS A 98 -9.74 8.41 10.42
N ARG A 99 -8.71 9.24 10.64
CA ARG A 99 -8.82 10.70 10.52
C ARG A 99 -9.19 11.12 9.09
N THR A 100 -8.51 10.58 8.09
CA THR A 100 -8.78 10.86 6.68
C THR A 100 -10.19 10.44 6.28
N LYS A 101 -10.63 9.25 6.72
CA LYS A 101 -12.00 8.75 6.51
C LYS A 101 -13.04 9.68 7.14
N ASN A 102 -12.83 10.09 8.39
CA ASN A 102 -13.75 10.99 9.10
C ASN A 102 -13.82 12.37 8.42
N TRP A 103 -12.67 12.94 8.05
CA TRP A 103 -12.61 14.21 7.31
C TRP A 103 -13.30 14.12 5.95
N ALA A 104 -13.03 13.06 5.19
CA ALA A 104 -13.67 12.85 3.89
C ALA A 104 -15.18 12.66 4.01
N ASN A 105 -15.65 11.97 5.05
CA ASN A 105 -17.06 11.68 5.26
C ASN A 105 -17.83 12.85 5.89
N GLN A 106 -17.17 13.81 6.53
CA GLN A 106 -17.83 14.93 7.21
C GLN A 106 -18.78 15.74 6.31
N LYS A 107 -18.47 15.83 5.00
CA LYS A 107 -19.28 16.56 4.01
C LYS A 107 -20.01 15.65 3.02
N ARG A 108 -19.86 14.33 3.14
CA ARG A 108 -20.57 13.37 2.30
C ARG A 108 -21.95 13.13 2.91
N ARG A 109 -22.97 13.19 2.07
CA ARG A 109 -24.32 12.76 2.42
C ARG A 109 -24.55 11.41 1.77
N ASP A 110 -25.09 10.48 2.53
CA ASP A 110 -25.59 9.24 1.96
C ASP A 110 -26.91 9.58 1.25
N VAL A 111 -26.89 9.53 -0.08
CA VAL A 111 -28.04 9.87 -0.93
C VAL A 111 -28.39 8.62 -1.71
N ASN A 112 -29.52 8.02 -1.37
CA ASN A 112 -30.11 6.93 -2.14
C ASN A 112 -31.06 7.53 -3.17
N PHE A 113 -31.00 7.04 -4.40
CA PHE A 113 -31.86 7.45 -5.49
C PHE A 113 -32.84 6.32 -5.80
N GLU A 114 -34.10 6.65 -5.97
CA GLU A 114 -35.13 5.72 -6.41
C GLU A 114 -35.33 5.82 -7.93
N ILE A 115 -35.92 4.78 -8.52
CA ILE A 115 -36.21 4.75 -9.95
C ILE A 115 -37.25 5.86 -10.25
N GLY A 116 -36.86 6.82 -11.09
CA GLY A 116 -37.68 7.97 -11.47
C GLY A 116 -37.22 9.31 -10.89
N ASP A 117 -36.24 9.32 -9.98
CA ASP A 117 -35.62 10.55 -9.49
C ASP A 117 -34.78 11.21 -10.59
N LEU A 118 -35.08 12.48 -10.90
CA LEU A 118 -34.31 13.21 -11.90
C LEU A 118 -32.99 13.73 -11.29
N VAL A 119 -31.85 13.33 -11.87
CA VAL A 119 -30.53 13.67 -11.33
C VAL A 119 -29.63 14.38 -12.35
N PRO A 120 -28.86 15.39 -11.93
CA PRO A 120 -27.91 16.06 -12.79
C PRO A 120 -26.68 15.18 -13.03
N ALA A 121 -26.29 14.99 -14.30
CA ALA A 121 -25.09 14.25 -14.66
C ALA A 121 -23.86 15.16 -14.60
N LYS A 122 -22.78 14.73 -13.93
CA LYS A 122 -21.55 15.52 -13.85
C LYS A 122 -20.80 15.49 -15.19
N LEU A 123 -20.56 16.66 -15.77
CA LEU A 123 -19.78 16.80 -16.99
C LEU A 123 -18.29 16.60 -16.72
N ALA A 124 -17.64 15.80 -17.56
CA ALA A 124 -16.18 15.69 -17.54
C ALA A 124 -15.59 16.99 -18.10
N THR A 125 -14.77 17.68 -17.30
CA THR A 125 -14.21 19.01 -17.63
C THR A 125 -13.42 19.06 -18.94
N VAL A 126 -13.01 17.91 -19.47
CA VAL A 126 -12.30 17.78 -20.75
C VAL A 126 -13.22 17.99 -21.95
N LEU A 127 -14.52 17.67 -21.82
CA LEU A 127 -15.49 17.74 -22.92
C LEU A 127 -16.10 19.14 -23.09
N CYS A 128 -15.91 20.03 -22.11
CA CYS A 128 -16.52 21.35 -22.11
C CYS A 128 -15.47 22.44 -22.41
N ASN A 129 -15.31 22.72 -23.70
CA ASN A 129 -14.72 23.92 -24.30
C ASN A 129 -13.26 24.24 -23.95
N ILE A 130 -12.39 24.04 -24.94
CA ILE A 130 -10.94 24.35 -24.88
C ILE A 130 -10.68 25.84 -24.66
N ASP A 131 -11.59 26.71 -25.12
CA ASP A 131 -11.42 28.17 -25.12
C ASP A 131 -12.04 28.90 -23.92
N VAL A 132 -12.71 28.18 -22.99
CA VAL A 132 -13.38 28.79 -21.84
C VAL A 132 -12.65 28.47 -20.54
N HIS A 133 -12.45 29.47 -19.70
CA HIS A 133 -11.83 29.29 -18.39
C HIS A 133 -12.63 28.31 -17.51
N LYS A 134 -11.95 27.34 -16.89
CA LYS A 134 -12.55 26.22 -16.10
C LYS A 134 -13.53 26.66 -14.99
N GLY A 135 -13.42 27.90 -14.51
CA GLY A 135 -14.34 28.46 -13.52
C GLY A 135 -15.73 28.81 -14.07
N LEU A 136 -15.86 29.03 -15.38
CA LEU A 136 -17.09 29.41 -16.08
C LEU A 136 -17.78 28.22 -16.79
N VAL A 137 -17.13 27.06 -16.78
CA VAL A 137 -17.64 25.86 -17.41
C VAL A 137 -18.75 25.24 -16.56
N GLN A 138 -19.90 24.99 -17.18
CA GLN A 138 -21.00 24.26 -16.57
C GLN A 138 -20.53 22.87 -16.11
N ARG A 139 -20.79 22.53 -14.85
CA ARG A 139 -20.28 21.29 -14.22
C ARG A 139 -21.24 20.11 -14.29
N TYR A 140 -22.51 20.38 -14.54
CA TYR A 140 -23.58 19.39 -14.52
C TYR A 140 -24.57 19.66 -15.66
N GLU A 141 -25.08 18.60 -16.26
CA GLU A 141 -26.07 18.65 -17.33
C GLU A 141 -27.37 17.96 -16.89
N GLY A 142 -28.50 18.49 -17.36
CA GLY A 142 -29.83 17.92 -17.14
C GLY A 142 -30.30 17.94 -15.68
N PRO A 143 -31.58 17.64 -15.49
CA PRO A 143 -31.91 16.52 -14.63
C PRO A 143 -32.56 15.43 -15.50
N PHE A 144 -31.92 14.27 -15.54
CA PHE A 144 -32.31 13.11 -16.36
C PHE A 144 -33.04 12.07 -15.53
#